data_AF-A0A2T3FZ27-F1
#
_entry.id   AF-A0A2T3FZ27-F1
#
_cell.length_a   1.000
_cell.length_b   1.000
_cell.length_c   1.000
_cell.angle_alpha   90.00
_cell.angle_beta   90.00
_cell.angle_gamma   90.00
#
_symmetry.space_group_name_H-M   'P 1'
#
loop_
_entity.id
_entity.type
_entity.pdbx_description
1 polymer ?
#
loop_
_entity_poly.entity_id
_entity_poly.type
_entity_poly.pdbx_seq_one_letter_code
_entity_poly.pdbx_strand_id
1 'polypeptide(L)'
;MKTLTKTRCMSLLDDIAGYAHRANIGPNGINEINEDYNELKKLIEEHFTPQPLKFEDLKEDMFVIDVAFRTIIQIKGTDKSTTRIDFIDHDMEEAITYFQNGRFYPITIPKVMEE
;
A
#
# COMPACT_ATOMS: atom_id res chain seq x y z
N MET A 1 3.69 -2.76 22.16
CA MET A 1 4.26 -2.22 20.90
C MET A 1 3.75 -0.80 20.70
N LYS A 2 4.58 0.19 20.37
CA LYS A 2 4.07 1.50 19.95
C LYS A 2 3.55 1.36 18.52
N THR A 3 2.29 1.70 18.27
CA THR A 3 1.68 1.69 16.94
C THR A 3 2.44 2.60 15.98
N LEU A 4 2.70 2.12 14.77
CA LEU A 4 3.26 2.92 13.69
C LEU A 4 2.14 3.81 13.13
N THR A 5 2.35 5.13 13.07
CA THR A 5 1.36 6.08 12.56
C THR A 5 1.99 7.02 11.54
N LYS A 6 1.21 7.45 10.53
CA LYS A 6 1.66 8.39 9.49
C LYS A 6 2.30 9.63 10.09
N THR A 7 1.62 10.25 11.05
CA THR A 7 2.09 11.45 11.75
C THR A 7 3.44 11.24 12.42
N ARG A 8 3.65 10.09 13.07
CA ARG A 8 4.91 9.80 13.75
C ARG A 8 6.05 9.55 12.77
N CYS A 9 5.79 8.84 11.66
CA CYS A 9 6.79 8.63 10.61
C CYS A 9 7.20 9.96 9.97
N MET A 10 6.24 10.82 9.61
CA MET A 10 6.51 12.14 9.02
C MET A 10 7.30 13.03 9.98
N SER A 11 6.92 13.10 11.25
CA SER A 11 7.64 13.90 12.26
C SER A 11 9.09 13.46 12.42
N LEU A 12 9.37 12.15 12.43
CA LEU A 12 10.74 11.65 12.53
C LEU A 12 11.56 11.93 11.27
N LEU A 13 10.93 11.88 10.09
CA LEU A 13 11.57 12.23 8.83
C LEU A 13 11.95 13.72 8.78
N ASP A 14 11.06 14.60 9.24
CA ASP A 14 11.33 16.04 9.38
C ASP A 14 12.47 16.32 10.37
N ASP A 15 12.53 15.60 11.49
CA ASP A 15 13.62 15.71 12.45
C ASP A 15 14.98 15.36 11.82
N ILE A 16 15.04 14.27 11.05
CA ILE A 16 16.27 13.83 10.34
C ILE A 16 16.73 14.91 9.35
N ALA A 17 15.83 15.44 8.53
CA ALA A 17 16.14 16.54 7.61
C ALA A 17 16.66 17.78 8.37
N GLY A 18 16.03 18.11 9.50
CA GLY A 18 16.47 19.18 10.38
C GLY A 18 17.89 18.99 10.93
N TYR A 19 18.25 17.76 11.35
CA TYR A 19 19.61 17.45 11.81
C TYR A 19 20.63 17.57 10.67
N ALA A 20 20.30 17.07 9.48
CA ALA A 20 21.14 17.15 8.29
C ALA A 20 21.48 18.60 7.91
N HIS A 21 20.49 19.48 7.87
CA HIS A 21 20.72 20.91 7.60
C HIS A 21 21.62 21.57 8.64
N ARG A 22 21.47 21.22 9.93
CA ARG A 22 22.30 21.79 11.01
C ARG A 22 23.73 21.26 11.00
N ALA A 23 23.97 20.06 10.48
CA ALA A 23 25.30 19.47 10.40
C ALA A 23 26.22 20.14 9.36
N ASN A 24 25.74 21.17 8.64
CA ASN A 24 26.49 21.93 7.63
C ASN A 24 27.12 21.01 6.56
N ILE A 25 26.34 20.02 6.14
CA ILE A 25 26.68 19.15 5.03
C ILE A 25 26.81 20.05 3.79
N GLY A 26 27.91 19.90 3.04
CA GLY A 26 28.14 20.71 1.83
C GLY A 26 26.97 20.58 0.83
N PRO A 27 26.87 21.50 -0.14
CA PRO A 27 25.69 21.61 -1.02
C PRO A 27 25.33 20.32 -1.75
N ASN A 28 26.32 19.49 -2.10
CA ASN A 28 26.07 18.19 -2.74
C ASN A 28 25.30 17.22 -1.82
N GLY A 29 25.68 17.14 -0.54
CA GLY A 29 24.99 16.27 0.41
C GLY A 29 23.62 16.79 0.81
N ILE A 30 23.37 18.11 0.74
CA ILE A 30 22.01 18.66 0.91
C ILE A 30 21.09 18.22 -0.23
N ASN A 31 21.59 18.18 -1.47
CA ASN A 31 20.78 17.74 -2.61
C ASN A 31 20.38 16.27 -2.50
N GLU A 32 21.34 15.39 -2.19
CA GLU A 32 21.10 13.95 -1.98
C GLU A 32 20.05 13.73 -0.86
N ILE A 33 20.18 14.43 0.26
CA ILE A 33 19.23 14.33 1.38
C ILE A 33 17.82 14.80 1.00
N ASN A 34 17.70 15.83 0.15
CA ASN A 34 16.40 16.30 -0.32
C ASN A 34 15.73 15.29 -1.25
N GLU A 35 16.50 14.62 -2.11
CA GLU A 35 15.99 13.55 -2.99
C GLU A 35 15.46 12.38 -2.15
N ASP A 36 16.29 11.86 -1.24
CA ASP A 36 15.93 10.76 -0.34
C ASP A 36 14.74 11.11 0.57
N TYR A 37 14.69 12.35 1.09
CA TYR A 37 13.57 12.83 1.90
C TYR A 37 12.25 12.76 1.12
N ASN A 38 12.25 13.24 -0.13
CA ASN A 38 11.03 13.26 -0.95
C ASN A 38 10.58 11.85 -1.34
N GLU A 39 11.52 10.95 -1.67
CA GLU A 39 11.20 9.56 -1.98
C GLU A 39 10.64 8.82 -0.74
N LEU A 40 11.29 8.96 0.42
CA LEU A 40 10.82 8.32 1.64
C LEU A 40 9.48 8.89 2.12
N LYS A 41 9.27 10.20 1.98
CA LYS A 41 7.98 10.84 2.24
C LYS A 41 6.87 10.22 1.38
N LYS A 42 7.11 10.03 0.09
CA LYS A 42 6.17 9.38 -0.83
C LYS A 42 5.88 7.94 -0.40
N LEU A 43 6.90 7.16 -0.03
CA LEU A 43 6.71 5.79 0.46
C LEU A 43 5.89 5.73 1.75
N ILE A 44 6.09 6.68 2.68
CA ILE A 44 5.25 6.81 3.87
C ILE A 44 3.79 7.10 3.47
N GLU A 45 3.57 8.02 2.53
CA GLU A 45 2.23 8.33 2.05
C GLU A 45 1.54 7.11 1.44
N GLU A 46 2.23 6.36 0.58
CA GLU A 46 1.72 5.13 -0.04
C GLU A 46 1.42 4.02 0.98
N HIS A 47 2.26 3.88 2.02
CA HIS A 47 2.05 2.89 3.07
C HIS A 47 0.77 3.14 3.88
N PHE A 48 0.48 4.41 4.19
CA PHE A 48 -0.68 4.80 4.98
C PHE A 48 -1.92 5.14 4.15
N THR A 49 -1.75 5.31 2.83
CA THR A 49 -2.82 5.52 1.87
C THR A 49 -2.67 4.47 0.75
N PRO A 50 -3.27 3.28 0.91
CA PRO A 50 -3.19 2.21 -0.06
C PRO A 50 -3.55 2.71 -1.46
N GLN A 51 -2.68 2.40 -2.43
CA GLN A 51 -2.95 2.68 -3.84
C GLN A 51 -3.76 1.53 -4.45
N PRO A 52 -4.57 1.78 -5.49
CA PRO A 52 -5.26 0.70 -6.17
C PRO A 52 -4.23 -0.22 -6.84
N LEU A 53 -4.52 -1.52 -6.79
CA LEU A 53 -3.72 -2.56 -7.41
C LEU A 53 -3.88 -2.51 -8.93
N LYS A 54 -2.78 -2.80 -9.64
CA LYS A 54 -2.85 -3.15 -11.05
C LYS A 54 -3.31 -4.60 -11.20
N PHE A 55 -3.73 -4.97 -12.39
CA PHE A 55 -4.21 -6.33 -12.64
C PHE A 55 -3.12 -7.37 -12.38
N GLU A 56 -1.89 -7.09 -12.79
CA GLU A 56 -0.73 -7.96 -12.57
C GLU A 56 -0.36 -8.18 -11.09
N ASP A 57 -0.85 -7.31 -10.20
CA ASP A 57 -0.58 -7.39 -8.77
C ASP A 57 -1.64 -8.25 -8.04
N LEU A 58 -2.77 -8.57 -8.67
CA LEU A 58 -3.80 -9.46 -8.13
C LEU A 58 -3.36 -10.92 -8.22
N LYS A 59 -3.35 -11.60 -7.07
CA LYS A 59 -2.88 -12.99 -6.91
C LYS A 59 -3.94 -13.83 -6.21
N GLU A 60 -3.97 -15.11 -6.53
CA GLU A 60 -4.78 -16.08 -5.80
C GLU A 60 -4.50 -16.02 -4.29
N ASP A 61 -5.55 -16.22 -3.50
CA ASP A 61 -5.61 -16.12 -2.04
C ASP A 61 -5.35 -14.74 -1.45
N MET A 62 -5.23 -13.70 -2.27
CA MET A 62 -5.13 -12.32 -1.80
C MET A 62 -6.51 -11.79 -1.37
N PHE A 63 -6.58 -11.20 -0.18
CA PHE A 63 -7.74 -10.40 0.22
C PHE A 63 -7.57 -8.95 -0.25
N VAL A 64 -8.60 -8.41 -0.90
CA VAL A 64 -8.61 -7.03 -1.40
C VAL A 64 -9.92 -6.34 -1.05
N ILE A 65 -9.88 -5.01 -0.92
CA ILE A 65 -11.10 -4.19 -0.89
C ILE A 65 -11.56 -4.02 -2.32
N ASP A 66 -12.79 -4.42 -2.61
CA ASP A 66 -13.49 -4.03 -3.82
C ASP A 66 -14.33 -2.79 -3.51
N VAL A 67 -13.89 -1.62 -3.98
CA VAL A 67 -14.59 -0.36 -3.70
C VAL A 67 -15.90 -0.20 -4.48
N ALA A 68 -16.07 -0.92 -5.59
CA ALA A 68 -17.29 -0.86 -6.38
C ALA A 68 -18.45 -1.52 -5.60
N PHE A 69 -18.15 -2.64 -4.94
CA PHE A 69 -19.09 -3.35 -4.08
C PHE A 69 -18.99 -2.99 -2.59
N ARG A 70 -17.98 -2.18 -2.20
CA ARG A 70 -17.69 -1.78 -0.82
C ARG A 70 -17.53 -2.97 0.12
N THR A 71 -16.88 -4.02 -0.35
CA THR A 71 -16.71 -5.27 0.39
C THR A 71 -15.27 -5.77 0.30
N ILE A 72 -14.93 -6.76 1.14
CA ILE A 72 -13.67 -7.49 1.08
C ILE A 72 -13.93 -8.78 0.32
N ILE A 73 -13.06 -9.09 -0.64
CA ILE A 73 -13.12 -10.33 -1.41
C ILE A 73 -11.78 -11.06 -1.34
N GLN A 74 -11.81 -12.38 -1.42
CA GLN A 74 -10.62 -13.21 -1.63
C GLN A 74 -10.50 -13.57 -3.10
N ILE A 75 -9.39 -13.23 -3.73
CA ILE A 75 -9.12 -13.59 -5.12
C ILE A 75 -8.90 -15.10 -5.22
N LYS A 76 -9.60 -15.76 -6.13
CA LYS A 76 -9.44 -17.20 -6.45
C LYS A 76 -8.68 -17.44 -7.74
N GLY A 77 -8.76 -16.50 -8.68
CA GLY A 77 -8.10 -16.67 -9.97
C GLY A 77 -8.17 -15.40 -10.79
N THR A 78 -7.22 -15.28 -11.72
CA THR A 78 -7.19 -14.19 -12.69
C THR A 78 -6.93 -14.74 -14.09
N ASP A 79 -7.66 -14.23 -15.07
CA ASP A 79 -7.43 -14.52 -16.49
C ASP A 79 -6.91 -13.26 -17.18
N LYS A 80 -5.64 -13.28 -17.57
CA LYS A 80 -4.97 -12.17 -18.25
C LYS A 80 -5.54 -11.85 -19.63
N SER A 81 -6.12 -12.82 -20.32
CA SER A 81 -6.65 -12.61 -21.68
C SER A 81 -7.93 -11.79 -21.68
N THR A 82 -8.73 -11.91 -20.62
CA THR A 82 -10.05 -11.28 -20.48
C THR A 82 -10.12 -10.26 -19.35
N THR A 83 -9.03 -10.13 -18.57
CA THR A 83 -8.98 -9.41 -17.28
C THR A 83 -10.04 -9.85 -16.27
N ARG A 84 -10.55 -11.08 -16.41
CA ARG A 84 -11.50 -11.69 -15.48
C ARG A 84 -10.82 -11.97 -14.14
N ILE A 85 -11.59 -11.78 -13.08
CA ILE A 85 -11.23 -12.07 -11.70
C ILE A 85 -12.31 -12.98 -11.14
N ASP A 86 -11.91 -14.16 -10.68
CA ASP A 86 -12.74 -15.08 -9.91
C ASP A 86 -12.45 -14.82 -8.43
N PHE A 87 -13.49 -14.74 -7.58
CA PHE A 87 -13.34 -14.40 -6.17
C PHE A 87 -14.38 -15.08 -5.29
N ILE A 88 -14.09 -15.14 -3.99
CA ILE A 88 -15.05 -15.47 -2.92
C ILE A 88 -15.37 -14.17 -2.18
N ASP A 89 -16.66 -13.91 -1.96
CA ASP A 89 -17.10 -12.75 -1.20
C ASP A 89 -17.22 -13.03 0.31
N HIS A 90 -17.68 -12.04 1.07
CA HIS A 90 -17.88 -12.17 2.52
C HIS A 90 -18.95 -13.19 2.94
N ASP A 91 -19.84 -13.60 2.03
CA ASP A 91 -20.89 -14.60 2.26
C ASP A 91 -20.40 -16.02 1.89
N MET A 92 -19.10 -16.16 1.56
CA MET A 92 -18.47 -17.40 1.10
C MET A 92 -18.98 -17.89 -0.27
N GLU A 93 -19.58 -17.00 -1.07
CA GLU A 93 -20.08 -17.32 -2.40
C GLU A 93 -19.02 -17.04 -3.47
N GLU A 94 -18.92 -17.95 -4.43
CA GLU A 94 -18.03 -17.78 -5.58
C GLU A 94 -18.70 -16.91 -6.65
N ALA A 95 -17.97 -15.90 -7.13
CA ALA A 95 -18.44 -14.97 -8.14
C ALA A 95 -17.32 -14.55 -9.09
N ILE A 96 -17.73 -13.92 -10.19
CA ILE A 96 -16.80 -13.41 -11.21
C ILE A 96 -16.99 -11.91 -11.40
N THR A 97 -15.90 -11.23 -11.72
CA THR A 97 -15.93 -9.83 -12.12
C THR A 97 -14.78 -9.54 -13.10
N TYR A 98 -14.69 -8.30 -13.55
CA TYR A 98 -13.63 -7.84 -14.45
C TYR A 98 -12.84 -6.72 -13.82
N PHE A 99 -11.55 -6.70 -14.12
CA PHE A 99 -10.66 -5.67 -13.63
C PHE A 99 -11.08 -4.28 -14.10
N GLN A 100 -11.01 -3.31 -13.18
CA GLN A 100 -11.20 -1.90 -13.47
C GLN A 100 -10.13 -1.11 -12.72
N ASN A 101 -9.45 -0.20 -13.43
CA ASN A 101 -8.42 0.62 -12.82
C ASN A 101 -9.02 1.44 -11.66
N GLY A 102 -8.37 1.43 -10.50
CA GLY A 102 -8.85 2.16 -9.33
C GLY A 102 -9.89 1.42 -8.47
N ARG A 103 -10.20 0.15 -8.74
CA ARG A 103 -11.25 -0.60 -8.03
C ARG A 103 -10.76 -1.43 -6.84
N PHE A 104 -9.64 -2.14 -7.00
CA PHE A 104 -9.16 -3.09 -6.02
C PHE A 104 -8.02 -2.50 -5.21
N TYR A 105 -8.11 -2.54 -3.88
CA TYR A 105 -7.07 -2.01 -2.99
C TYR A 105 -6.53 -3.11 -2.08
N PRO A 106 -5.23 -3.10 -1.74
CA PRO A 106 -4.65 -4.11 -0.88
C PRO A 106 -5.19 -3.98 0.55
N ILE A 107 -5.37 -5.11 1.22
CA ILE A 107 -5.66 -5.16 2.66
C ILE A 107 -4.41 -5.64 3.39
N THR A 108 -4.01 -4.90 4.41
CA THR A 108 -3.03 -5.37 5.38
C THR A 108 -3.78 -6.12 6.48
N ILE A 109 -3.90 -7.44 6.35
CA ILE A 109 -4.45 -8.28 7.42
C ILE A 109 -3.35 -8.41 8.49
N PRO A 110 -3.57 -7.96 9.74
CA PRO A 110 -2.62 -8.20 10.82
C PRO A 110 -2.47 -9.71 10.99
N LYS A 111 -1.25 -10.24 10.90
CA LYS A 111 -1.00 -11.61 11.33
C LYS A 111 -1.31 -11.68 12.82
N VAL A 112 -2.43 -12.29 13.17
CA VAL A 112 -2.65 -12.76 14.53
C VAL A 112 -1.66 -13.91 14.69
N MET A 113 -0.61 -13.70 15.47
CA MET A 113 0.24 -14.81 15.90
C MET A 113 -0.64 -15.68 16.79
N GLU A 114 -1.07 -16.83 16.28
CA GLU A 114 -1.60 -17.88 17.14
C GLU A 114 -0.44 -18.35 18.03
N GLU A 115 -0.61 -18.22 19.35
CA GLU A 115 0.32 -18.68 20.38
C GLU A 115 0.37 -20.22 20.45
#